data_AF-A0A961FXD6-F1
#
_entry.id   AF-A0A961FXD6-F1
#
_cell.length_a   1.000
_cell.length_b   1.000
_cell.length_c   1.000
_cell.angle_alpha   90.00
_cell.angle_beta   90.00
_cell.angle_gamma   90.00
#
_symmetry.space_group_name_H-M   'P 1'
#
loop_
_entity.id
_entity.type
_entity.pdbx_description
1 polymer ?
#
loop_
_entity_poly.entity_id
_entity_poly.type
_entity_poly.pdbx_seq_one_letter_code
_entity_poly.pdbx_strand_id
1 'polypeptide(L)'
;MKLKTLIITSIGALTISIANAGDSKGVVCPVEEPFGATLSAGYDSHYIFRGVDNGQNAISVGLDYDLDLLPIPVTLGAHYINPTDGSLVNPTHSDELQLSAAVGQSFGSVDAWLGYTAYLFPENGGRTAGDSTNEIGVGAGTSVGIIDLNAGAY
;
A
#
# COMPACT_ATOMS: atom_id res chain seq x y z
N MET A 1 30.53 -9.31 18.80
CA MET A 1 29.09 -9.60 18.72
C MET A 1 28.61 -9.04 17.39
N LYS A 2 28.16 -9.89 16.47
CA LYS A 2 27.91 -9.51 15.06
C LYS A 2 26.48 -8.97 14.94
N LEU A 3 26.37 -7.72 14.51
CA LEU A 3 25.13 -7.02 14.19
C LEU A 3 24.42 -7.79 13.06
N LYS A 4 23.21 -8.30 13.31
CA LYS A 4 22.37 -8.87 12.26
C LYS A 4 21.60 -7.72 11.62
N THR A 5 22.04 -7.32 10.43
CA THR A 5 21.34 -6.37 9.58
C THR A 5 19.99 -6.97 9.20
N LEU A 6 18.90 -6.45 9.78
CA LEU A 6 17.55 -6.74 9.36
C LEU A 6 17.30 -5.90 8.09
N ILE A 7 17.36 -6.54 6.94
CA ILE A 7 16.94 -5.94 5.67
C ILE A 7 15.42 -6.07 5.66
N ILE A 8 14.74 -4.97 5.95
CA ILE A 8 13.29 -4.83 5.79
C ILE A 8 13.07 -4.67 4.28
N THR A 9 12.67 -5.76 3.63
CA THR A 9 12.32 -5.77 2.21
C THR A 9 10.91 -5.22 2.08
N SER A 10 10.81 -3.93 1.77
CA SER A 10 9.56 -3.28 1.37
C SER A 10 9.00 -3.97 0.13
N ILE A 11 7.81 -4.55 0.26
CA ILE A 11 7.08 -5.16 -0.86
C ILE A 11 6.57 -4.02 -1.76
N GLY A 12 7.16 -3.90 -2.96
CA GLY A 12 6.44 -3.45 -4.16
C GLY A 12 6.32 -1.94 -4.42
N ALA A 13 7.42 -1.35 -4.89
CA ALA A 13 7.56 -0.19 -5.79
C ALA A 13 6.29 0.54 -6.33
N LEU A 14 6.09 1.77 -5.88
CA LEU A 14 5.91 2.93 -6.77
C LEU A 14 7.12 3.86 -6.58
N THR A 15 8.17 3.70 -7.38
CA THR A 15 9.36 4.56 -7.30
C THR A 15 9.07 5.90 -7.97
N ILE A 16 8.60 6.88 -7.20
CA ILE A 16 8.82 8.29 -7.54
C ILE A 16 10.19 8.64 -6.97
N SER A 17 11.16 8.87 -7.86
CA SER A 17 12.50 9.32 -7.53
C SER A 17 12.43 10.59 -6.69
N ILE A 18 12.72 10.52 -5.39
CA ILE A 18 12.94 11.73 -4.60
C ILE A 18 14.32 12.27 -5.01
N ALA A 19 14.32 13.48 -5.59
CA ALA A 19 15.53 14.19 -5.89
C ALA A 19 16.34 14.41 -4.60
N ASN A 20 17.59 13.94 -4.61
CA ASN A 20 18.56 14.19 -3.55
C ASN A 20 18.99 15.67 -3.65
N ALA A 21 18.50 16.52 -2.76
CA ALA A 21 19.04 17.87 -2.59
C ALA A 21 20.34 17.78 -1.79
N GLY A 22 21.46 17.87 -2.49
CA GLY A 22 22.80 17.84 -1.91
C GLY A 22 23.08 19.01 -0.94
N ASP A 23 23.91 18.69 0.06
CA ASP A 23 24.71 19.58 0.92
C ASP A 23 24.28 21.05 1.03
N SER A 24 23.46 21.34 2.04
CA SER A 24 23.53 22.62 2.74
C SER A 24 24.05 22.40 4.17
N LYS A 25 25.27 22.88 4.44
CA LYS A 25 25.81 22.91 5.80
C LYS A 25 24.90 23.72 6.72
N GLY A 26 24.39 23.06 7.76
CA GLY A 26 23.99 23.71 9.01
C GLY A 26 22.49 23.77 9.31
N VAL A 27 21.92 22.65 9.78
CA VAL A 27 21.08 22.53 11.00
C VAL A 27 21.26 21.08 11.45
N VAL A 28 21.68 20.84 12.71
CA VAL A 28 21.54 19.49 13.28
C VAL A 28 20.05 19.34 13.57
N CYS A 29 19.29 18.84 12.60
CA CYS A 29 17.96 18.33 12.88
C CYS A 29 18.13 17.17 13.87
N PRO A 30 17.30 17.07 14.92
CA PRO A 30 17.21 15.80 15.63
C PRO A 30 16.99 14.71 14.58
N VAL A 31 17.75 13.63 14.68
CA VAL A 31 17.49 12.43 13.87
C VAL A 31 16.09 11.98 14.29
N GLU A 32 15.07 12.39 13.53
CA GLU A 32 13.74 11.83 13.68
C GLU A 32 13.86 10.35 13.35
N GLU A 33 13.61 9.52 14.36
CA GLU A 33 13.32 8.11 14.12
C GLU A 33 12.18 8.08 13.10
N PRO A 34 12.32 7.37 11.96
CA PRO A 34 11.26 7.29 10.97
C PRO A 34 10.02 6.78 11.69
N PHE A 35 8.92 7.55 11.61
CA PHE A 35 7.68 7.28 12.34
C PHE A 35 7.09 5.90 12.03
N GLY A 36 7.59 5.18 11.00
CA GLY A 36 7.08 3.89 10.54
C GLY A 36 5.88 4.05 9.62
N ALA A 37 5.51 5.29 9.25
CA ALA A 37 4.43 5.59 8.33
C ALA A 37 4.94 6.12 7.00
N THR A 38 4.32 5.66 5.93
CA THR A 38 4.51 6.16 4.57
C THR A 38 3.25 6.87 4.10
N LEU A 39 3.35 8.17 3.82
CA LEU A 39 2.29 8.93 3.17
C LEU A 39 2.56 8.95 1.66
N SER A 40 1.55 8.61 0.87
CA SER A 40 1.60 8.60 -0.58
C SER A 40 0.48 9.47 -1.16
N ALA A 41 0.72 10.00 -2.36
CA ALA A 41 -0.29 10.67 -3.16
C ALA A 41 -0.07 10.31 -4.63
N GLY A 42 -1.16 10.19 -5.38
CA GLY A 42 -1.15 9.71 -6.75
C GLY A 42 -2.13 10.46 -7.65
N TYR A 43 -1.90 10.30 -8.95
CA TYR A 43 -2.80 10.76 -9.99
C TYR A 43 -2.90 9.69 -11.09
N ASP A 44 -4.11 9.30 -11.40
CA ASP A 44 -4.42 8.33 -12.44
C ASP A 44 -5.25 8.98 -13.55
N SER A 45 -4.73 8.94 -14.78
CA SER A 45 -5.50 9.43 -15.94
C SER A 45 -6.78 8.63 -16.16
N HIS A 46 -6.71 7.31 -15.92
CA HIS A 46 -7.83 6.36 -16.00
C HIS A 46 -7.75 5.47 -14.76
N TYR A 47 -8.80 5.49 -13.94
CA TYR A 47 -8.89 4.65 -12.76
C TYR A 47 -9.59 3.34 -13.13
N ILE A 48 -8.79 2.27 -13.27
CA ILE A 48 -9.29 0.94 -13.60
C ILE A 48 -9.26 0.06 -12.34
N PHE A 49 -10.43 -0.32 -11.85
CA PHE A 49 -10.58 -1.25 -10.74
C PHE A 49 -11.06 -2.61 -11.26
N ARG A 50 -10.26 -3.67 -11.08
CA ARG A 50 -10.59 -5.05 -11.52
C ARG A 50 -11.04 -5.16 -12.98
N GLY A 51 -10.43 -4.37 -13.85
CA GLY A 51 -10.76 -4.32 -15.27
C GLY A 51 -12.01 -3.51 -15.62
N VAL A 52 -12.62 -2.81 -14.66
CA VAL A 52 -13.72 -1.87 -14.88
C VAL A 52 -13.19 -0.45 -14.78
N ASP A 53 -13.57 0.40 -15.75
CA ASP A 53 -13.27 1.83 -15.72
C ASP A 53 -14.23 2.55 -14.76
N ASN A 54 -13.67 3.02 -13.65
CA ASN A 54 -14.36 3.72 -12.58
C ASN A 54 -14.17 5.24 -12.66
N GLY A 55 -13.57 5.77 -13.73
CA GLY A 55 -13.50 7.21 -13.97
C GLY A 55 -12.13 7.70 -14.41
N GLN A 56 -12.04 9.02 -14.61
CA GLN A 56 -10.88 9.69 -15.16
C GLN A 56 -10.35 10.76 -14.21
N ASN A 57 -9.07 11.10 -14.41
CA ASN A 57 -8.38 12.16 -13.66
C ASN A 57 -8.51 11.96 -12.14
N ALA A 58 -8.28 10.73 -11.67
CA ALA A 58 -8.41 10.41 -10.27
C ALA A 58 -7.21 10.90 -9.49
N ILE A 59 -7.47 11.40 -8.29
CA ILE A 59 -6.45 11.77 -7.31
C ILE A 59 -6.54 10.79 -6.16
N SER A 60 -5.40 10.33 -5.69
CA SER A 60 -5.34 9.41 -4.56
C SER A 60 -4.40 9.88 -3.46
N VAL A 61 -4.69 9.41 -2.25
CA VAL A 61 -3.84 9.58 -1.06
C VAL A 61 -3.82 8.27 -0.29
N GLY A 62 -2.65 7.86 0.16
CA GLY A 62 -2.45 6.63 0.93
C GLY A 62 -1.63 6.88 2.18
N LEU A 63 -1.91 6.11 3.22
CA LEU A 63 -1.13 6.02 4.44
C LEU A 63 -0.91 4.56 4.78
N ASP A 64 0.35 4.13 4.79
CA ASP A 64 0.77 2.81 5.25
C ASP A 64 1.54 2.95 6.56
N TYR A 65 1.35 2.02 7.49
CA TYR A 65 1.96 2.04 8.81
C TYR A 65 2.44 0.67 9.24
N ASP A 66 3.75 0.56 9.52
CA ASP A 66 4.39 -0.68 9.96
C ASP A 66 4.52 -0.71 11.50
N LEU A 67 3.86 -1.70 12.11
CA LEU A 67 3.88 -1.97 13.55
C LEU A 67 4.90 -3.07 13.87
N ASP A 68 6.16 -2.65 14.07
CA ASP A 68 7.27 -3.57 14.40
C ASP A 68 7.37 -3.93 15.89
N LEU A 69 6.58 -3.29 16.75
CA LEU A 69 6.60 -3.53 18.21
C LEU A 69 5.81 -4.77 18.64
N LEU A 70 5.13 -5.42 17.71
CA LEU A 70 4.33 -6.61 17.96
C LEU A 70 5.16 -7.89 17.75
N PRO A 71 4.79 -9.03 18.38
CA PRO A 71 5.49 -10.30 18.17
C PRO A 71 5.50 -10.80 16.71
N ILE A 72 4.54 -10.34 15.92
CA ILE A 72 4.43 -10.56 14.49
C ILE A 72 4.29 -9.16 13.87
N PRO A 73 5.15 -8.77 12.91
CA PRO A 73 5.02 -7.50 12.20
C PRO A 73 3.63 -7.38 11.56
N VAL A 74 2.99 -6.23 11.78
CA VAL A 74 1.68 -5.91 11.21
C VAL A 74 1.81 -4.63 10.38
N THR A 75 1.35 -4.67 9.14
CA THR A 75 1.21 -3.47 8.31
C THR A 75 -0.26 -3.10 8.24
N LEU A 76 -0.58 -1.83 8.46
CA LEU A 76 -1.91 -1.26 8.29
C LEU A 76 -1.88 -0.26 7.15
N GLY A 77 -2.90 -0.23 6.31
CA GLY A 77 -2.99 0.70 5.19
C GLY A 77 -4.38 1.33 5.09
N ALA A 78 -4.41 2.59 4.66
CA ALA A 78 -5.61 3.29 4.25
C ALA A 78 -5.31 4.07 2.97
N HIS A 79 -6.07 3.83 1.92
CA HIS A 79 -5.90 4.51 0.63
C HIS A 79 -7.25 5.00 0.14
N TYR A 80 -7.35 6.26 -0.24
CA TYR A 80 -8.54 6.85 -0.81
C TYR A 80 -8.25 7.36 -2.21
N ILE A 81 -9.12 7.07 -3.15
CA ILE A 81 -9.04 7.54 -4.53
C ILE A 81 -10.39 8.11 -4.96
N ASN A 82 -10.34 9.28 -5.62
CA ASN A 82 -11.51 9.98 -6.13
C ASN A 82 -11.26 10.43 -7.59
N PRO A 83 -11.94 9.81 -8.55
CA PRO A 83 -12.08 10.31 -9.92
C PRO A 83 -12.78 11.67 -9.94
N THR A 84 -12.28 12.58 -10.77
CA THR A 84 -12.82 13.95 -10.85
C THR A 84 -13.58 14.23 -12.15
N ASP A 85 -13.54 13.29 -13.10
CA ASP A 85 -14.20 13.37 -14.40
C ASP A 85 -14.51 11.97 -14.97
N GLY A 86 -15.20 11.91 -16.11
CA GLY A 86 -15.43 10.71 -16.89
C GLY A 86 -16.85 10.14 -16.78
N SER A 87 -17.26 9.41 -17.82
CA SER A 87 -18.52 8.64 -17.81
C SER A 87 -18.29 7.36 -17.02
N LEU A 88 -18.75 7.35 -15.77
CA LEU A 88 -18.63 6.20 -14.88
C LEU A 88 -19.46 5.03 -15.42
N VAL A 89 -18.83 3.86 -15.62
CA VAL A 89 -19.57 2.62 -15.90
C VAL A 89 -20.49 2.31 -14.71
N ASN A 90 -20.04 2.64 -13.51
CA ASN A 90 -20.81 2.50 -12.28
C ASN A 90 -20.81 3.83 -11.49
N PRO A 91 -21.87 4.65 -11.64
CA PRO A 91 -21.93 5.97 -11.02
C PRO A 91 -22.03 5.95 -9.49
N THR A 92 -22.14 4.76 -8.88
CA THR A 92 -22.17 4.60 -7.42
C THR A 92 -20.87 4.06 -6.83
N HIS A 93 -19.83 3.89 -7.66
CA HIS A 93 -18.50 3.38 -7.27
C HIS A 93 -17.40 4.32 -7.77
N SER A 94 -17.67 5.63 -7.81
CA SER A 94 -16.70 6.58 -8.33
C SER A 94 -15.54 6.71 -7.35
N ASP A 95 -15.80 6.98 -6.08
CA ASP A 95 -14.78 7.02 -5.05
C ASP A 95 -14.60 5.68 -4.32
N GLU A 96 -13.35 5.39 -3.95
CA GLU A 96 -12.99 4.15 -3.27
C GLU A 96 -12.12 4.45 -2.05
N LEU A 97 -12.52 3.91 -0.90
CA LEU A 97 -11.70 3.82 0.30
C LEU A 97 -11.27 2.36 0.49
N GLN A 98 -9.97 2.14 0.38
CA GLN A 98 -9.31 0.88 0.68
C GLN A 98 -8.76 0.91 2.10
N LEU A 99 -9.11 -0.09 2.90
CA LEU A 99 -8.53 -0.36 4.21
C LEU A 99 -7.85 -1.72 4.18
N SER A 100 -6.58 -1.79 4.57
CA SER A 100 -5.80 -3.02 4.53
C SER A 100 -5.11 -3.32 5.86
N ALA A 101 -4.93 -4.61 6.12
CA ALA A 101 -4.08 -5.10 7.19
C ALA A 101 -3.36 -6.35 6.71
N ALA A 102 -2.07 -6.45 6.99
CA ALA A 102 -1.26 -7.62 6.65
C ALA A 102 -0.37 -8.01 7.81
N VAL A 103 -0.11 -9.31 7.92
CA VAL A 103 0.88 -9.88 8.82
C VAL A 103 1.93 -10.62 8.03
N GLY A 104 3.19 -10.43 8.40
CA GLY A 104 4.34 -11.06 7.74
C GLY A 104 5.17 -11.88 8.72
N GLN A 105 5.73 -13.00 8.26
CA GLN A 105 6.70 -13.76 9.05
C GLN A 105 7.77 -14.39 8.17
N SER A 106 9.02 -14.23 8.60
CA SER A 106 10.18 -14.85 7.96
C SER A 106 10.44 -16.24 8.54
N PHE A 107 10.53 -17.23 7.64
CA PHE A 107 10.91 -18.61 7.91
C PHE A 107 12.21 -18.93 7.17
N GLY A 108 13.34 -18.52 7.77
CA GLY A 108 14.66 -18.69 7.15
C GLY A 108 14.85 -17.72 5.99
N SER A 109 14.94 -18.23 4.76
CA SER A 109 15.07 -17.41 3.54
C SER A 109 13.73 -17.12 2.86
N VAL A 110 12.62 -17.61 3.41
CA VAL A 110 11.27 -17.41 2.87
C VAL A 110 10.52 -16.44 3.75
N ASP A 111 9.94 -15.41 3.15
CA ASP A 111 9.04 -14.47 3.81
C ASP A 111 7.61 -14.79 3.40
N ALA A 112 6.75 -15.14 4.35
CA ALA A 112 5.34 -15.43 4.11
C ALA A 112 4.47 -14.29 4.65
N TRP A 113 3.33 -14.04 3.99
CA TRP A 113 2.40 -13.01 4.40
C TRP A 113 0.94 -13.44 4.21
N LEU A 114 0.08 -12.92 5.08
CA LEU A 114 -1.38 -13.01 5.00
C LEU A 114 -1.95 -11.60 5.12
N GLY A 115 -2.78 -11.21 4.16
CA GLY A 115 -3.35 -9.88 4.08
C GLY A 115 -4.87 -9.91 3.96
N TYR A 116 -5.50 -8.83 4.38
CA TYR A 116 -6.91 -8.54 4.16
C TYR A 116 -7.06 -7.13 3.65
N THR A 117 -7.95 -6.95 2.68
CA THR A 117 -8.28 -5.65 2.11
C THR A 117 -9.79 -5.50 2.02
N ALA A 118 -10.34 -4.41 2.56
CA ALA A 118 -11.70 -3.97 2.33
C ALA A 118 -11.70 -2.76 1.39
N TYR A 119 -12.40 -2.88 0.28
CA TYR A 119 -12.72 -1.80 -0.65
C TYR A 119 -14.13 -1.32 -0.34
N LEU A 120 -14.25 -0.06 0.07
CA LEU A 120 -15.51 0.59 0.43
C LEU A 120 -15.78 1.67 -0.62
N PHE A 121 -17.05 1.86 -0.98
CA PHE A 121 -17.47 2.86 -1.96
C PHE A 121 -18.39 3.89 -1.30
N PRO A 122 -17.83 4.96 -0.69
CA PRO A 122 -18.57 5.90 0.17
C PRO A 122 -19.73 6.61 -0.53
N GLU A 123 -19.61 6.94 -1.82
CA GLU A 123 -20.69 7.56 -2.59
C GLU A 123 -21.94 6.68 -2.73
N ASN A 124 -21.83 5.38 -2.50
CA ASN A 124 -22.94 4.44 -2.59
C ASN A 124 -23.89 4.53 -1.38
N GLY A 125 -23.47 5.17 -0.28
CA GLY A 125 -24.33 5.70 0.78
C GLY A 125 -25.34 4.73 1.42
N GLY A 126 -25.09 3.41 1.42
CA GLY A 126 -26.05 2.43 1.96
C GLY A 126 -27.27 2.17 1.07
N ARG A 127 -27.26 2.65 -0.19
CA ARG A 127 -28.44 2.67 -1.07
C ARG A 127 -28.69 1.36 -1.78
N THR A 128 -27.68 0.48 -1.87
CA THR A 128 -27.79 -0.80 -2.60
C THR A 128 -26.92 -1.87 -1.94
N ALA A 129 -27.33 -3.14 -2.01
CA ALA A 129 -26.43 -4.23 -1.65
C ALA A 129 -25.25 -4.25 -2.64
N GLY A 130 -24.03 -3.95 -2.19
CA GLY A 130 -22.85 -3.80 -3.06
C GLY A 130 -21.79 -2.80 -2.58
N ASP A 131 -21.97 -2.17 -1.42
CA ASP A 131 -21.12 -1.05 -0.96
C ASP A 131 -19.69 -1.44 -0.51
N SER A 132 -19.32 -2.72 -0.62
CA SER A 132 -17.95 -3.15 -0.36
C SER A 132 -17.55 -4.41 -1.12
N THR A 133 -16.28 -4.48 -1.49
CA THR A 133 -15.59 -5.69 -1.94
C THR A 133 -14.50 -6.02 -0.94
N ASN A 134 -14.32 -7.30 -0.60
CA ASN A 134 -13.32 -7.70 0.39
C ASN A 134 -12.44 -8.82 -0.18
N GLU A 135 -11.16 -8.77 0.15
CA GLU A 135 -10.15 -9.73 -0.33
C GLU A 135 -9.28 -10.25 0.79
N ILE A 136 -8.88 -11.51 0.66
CA ILE A 136 -7.87 -12.13 1.51
C ILE A 136 -6.71 -12.52 0.60
N GLY A 137 -5.57 -11.89 0.83
CA GLY A 137 -4.35 -12.23 0.12
C GLY A 137 -3.50 -13.20 0.94
N VAL A 138 -2.84 -14.15 0.27
CA VAL A 138 -1.77 -14.95 0.87
C VAL A 138 -0.62 -15.06 -0.10
N GLY A 139 0.60 -15.01 0.40
CA GLY A 139 1.76 -15.19 -0.46
C GLY A 139 3.04 -15.51 0.30
N ALA A 140 4.07 -15.79 -0.50
CA ALA A 140 5.41 -16.00 -0.02
C ALA A 140 6.43 -15.51 -1.04
N GLY A 141 7.58 -15.07 -0.55
CA GLY A 141 8.71 -14.66 -1.36
C GLY A 141 10.04 -15.17 -0.81
N THR A 142 11.06 -15.15 -1.66
CA THR A 142 12.44 -15.48 -1.29
C THR A 142 13.40 -14.79 -2.23
N SER A 143 14.60 -14.47 -1.74
CA SER A 143 15.67 -13.90 -2.55
C SER A 143 16.75 -14.96 -2.83
N VAL A 144 17.06 -15.15 -4.11
CA VAL A 144 18.13 -16.03 -4.60
C VAL A 144 19.20 -15.18 -5.26
N GLY A 145 20.13 -14.67 -4.45
CA GLY A 145 21.20 -13.78 -4.93
C GLY A 145 20.68 -12.40 -5.30
N ILE A 146 20.68 -12.08 -6.59
CA ILE A 146 20.17 -10.80 -7.14
C ILE A 146 18.73 -10.88 -7.65
N ILE A 147 18.08 -12.04 -7.48
CA ILE A 147 16.74 -12.32 -7.97
C ILE A 147 15.80 -12.45 -6.79
N ASP A 148 14.74 -11.65 -6.78
CA ASP A 148 13.62 -11.80 -5.87
C ASP A 148 12.50 -12.60 -6.56
N LEU A 149 12.04 -13.66 -5.89
CA LEU A 149 10.92 -14.47 -6.33
C LEU A 149 9.77 -14.29 -5.37
N ASN A 150 8.59 -13.93 -5.88
CA ASN A 150 7.37 -13.77 -5.09
C ASN A 150 6.19 -14.44 -5.78
N ALA A 151 5.32 -15.07 -4.99
CA ALA A 151 4.04 -15.61 -5.43
C ALA A 151 2.95 -15.24 -4.41
N GLY A 152 1.76 -14.90 -4.91
CA GLY A 152 0.62 -14.57 -4.08
C GLY A 152 -0.71 -14.85 -4.80
N ALA A 153 -1.76 -15.00 -4.02
CA ALA A 153 -3.14 -15.15 -4.46
C ALA A 153 -4.04 -14.22 -3.64
N TYR A 154 -5.12 -13.73 -4.24
CA TYR A 154 -6.09 -12.78 -3.68
C TYR A 154 -7.52 -13.21 -4.01
#